data_AF-A0AA95K7Y5-F1
#
_entry.id   AF-A0AA95K7Y5-F1
#
_cell.length_a   1.000
_cell.length_b   1.000
_cell.length_c   1.000
_cell.angle_alpha   90.00
_cell.angle_beta   90.00
_cell.angle_gamma   90.00
#
_symmetry.space_group_name_H-M   'P 1'
#
loop_
_entity.id
_entity.type
_entity.pdbx_description
1 polymer ?
#
loop_
_entity_poly.entity_id
_entity_poly.type
_entity_poly.pdbx_seq_one_letter_code
_entity_poly.pdbx_strand_id
1 'polypeptide(L)'
;MKYTYTLNGFRRTSQGRPDVRFTCCHCGKLSLNLVSFFWRARLDNRPCVFPEEACIEFVEKINRKQFKLLFYKHSTMKACSSACCHCADNQREQALPKARGSILRRLEQQANNRIEGAK
;
A
#
# COMPACT_ATOMS: atom_id res chain seq x y z
N MET A 1 -8.48 -7.33 -4.81
CA MET A 1 -7.57 -6.79 -3.77
C MET A 1 -6.17 -7.24 -4.16
N LYS A 2 -5.39 -6.38 -4.81
CA LYS A 2 -4.02 -6.70 -5.22
C LYS A 2 -3.09 -5.72 -4.53
N TYR A 3 -2.20 -6.23 -3.70
CA TYR A 3 -1.19 -5.49 -2.97
C TYR A 3 0.21 -5.89 -3.43
N THR A 4 1.13 -4.95 -3.28
CA THR A 4 2.58 -5.15 -3.33
C THR A 4 3.19 -4.59 -2.06
N TYR A 5 4.45 -4.90 -1.80
CA TYR A 5 5.20 -4.38 -0.67
C TYR A 5 6.43 -3.60 -1.10
N THR A 6 6.94 -2.77 -0.19
CA THR A 6 8.27 -2.18 -0.25
C THR A 6 8.93 -2.43 1.09
N LEU A 7 10.11 -3.03 1.05
CA LEU A 7 10.94 -3.31 2.21
C LEU A 7 12.16 -2.39 2.15
N ASN A 8 12.36 -1.59 3.19
CA ASN A 8 13.54 -0.75 3.30
C ASN A 8 14.42 -1.24 4.45
N GLY A 9 15.30 -2.19 4.17
CA GLY A 9 16.12 -2.87 5.18
C GLY A 9 17.11 -1.96 5.92
N PHE A 10 17.51 -0.84 5.32
CA PHE A 10 18.42 0.14 5.92
C PHE A 10 17.74 1.05 6.93
N ARG A 11 16.44 1.31 6.76
CA ARG A 11 15.66 2.13 7.70
C ARG A 11 14.91 1.22 8.64
N ARG A 12 15.32 1.23 9.91
CA ARG A 12 14.58 0.58 10.98
C ARG A 12 13.60 1.55 11.63
N THR A 13 12.44 1.06 12.03
CA THR A 13 11.52 1.80 12.90
C THR A 13 12.16 2.03 14.26
N SER A 14 11.56 2.89 15.10
CA SER A 14 12.00 3.10 16.49
C SER A 14 12.03 1.81 17.32
N GLN A 15 11.36 0.75 16.87
CA GLN A 15 11.33 -0.58 17.50
C GLN A 15 12.38 -1.54 16.92
N GLY A 16 13.32 -1.04 16.09
CA GLY A 16 14.37 -1.84 15.47
C GLY A 16 13.90 -2.77 14.34
N ARG A 17 12.64 -2.65 13.90
CA ARG A 17 12.04 -3.48 12.85
C ARG A 17 12.29 -2.87 11.46
N PRO A 18 12.43 -3.66 10.39
CA PRO A 18 12.51 -3.12 9.05
C PRO A 18 11.28 -2.26 8.70
N ASP A 19 11.49 -1.16 7.98
CA ASP A 19 10.40 -0.34 7.44
C ASP A 19 9.73 -1.08 6.28
N VAL A 20 8.51 -1.57 6.53
CA VAL A 20 7.69 -2.30 5.56
C VAL A 20 6.46 -1.47 5.22
N ARG A 21 6.17 -1.35 3.93
CA ARG A 21 5.01 -0.62 3.41
C ARG A 21 4.23 -1.49 2.46
N PHE A 22 2.90 -1.50 2.60
CA PHE A 22 2.00 -2.21 1.69
C PHE A 22 1.21 -1.22 0.85
N THR A 23 1.20 -1.43 -0.45
CA THR A 23 0.59 -0.51 -1.42
C THR A 23 -0.39 -1.26 -2.29
N CYS A 24 -1.61 -0.73 -2.42
CA CYS A 24 -2.59 -1.28 -3.35
C CYS A 24 -2.12 -1.07 -4.79
N CYS A 25 -2.05 -2.14 -5.58
CA CYS A 25 -1.60 -2.09 -6.98
C CYS A 25 -2.56 -1.33 -7.89
N HIS A 26 -3.82 -1.13 -7.51
CA HIS A 26 -4.81 -0.42 -8.33
C HIS A 26 -4.83 1.07 -8.02
N CYS A 27 -5.02 1.47 -6.78
CA CYS A 27 -5.14 2.89 -6.43
C CYS A 27 -3.84 3.54 -5.95
N GLY A 28 -2.75 2.78 -5.79
CA GLY A 28 -1.50 3.28 -5.22
C GLY A 28 -1.58 3.68 -3.74
N LYS A 29 -2.74 3.48 -3.08
CA LYS A 29 -2.92 3.85 -1.68
C LYS A 29 -2.08 2.95 -0.78
N LEU A 30 -1.26 3.59 0.05
CA LEU A 30 -0.50 2.93 1.11
C LEU A 30 -1.45 2.54 2.25
N SER A 31 -1.28 1.33 2.78
CA SER A 31 -2.09 0.82 3.89
C SER A 31 -1.26 0.65 5.16
N LEU A 32 -1.37 1.63 6.05
CA LEU A 32 -0.73 1.60 7.37
C LEU A 32 -1.31 0.49 8.27
N ASN A 33 -2.60 0.20 8.13
CA ASN A 33 -3.28 -0.84 8.90
C ASN A 33 -2.72 -2.23 8.59
N LEU A 34 -2.39 -2.50 7.32
CA LEU A 34 -1.81 -3.78 6.91
C LEU A 34 -0.44 -4.02 7.55
N VAL A 35 0.35 -2.97 7.83
CA VAL A 35 1.62 -3.11 8.56
C VAL A 35 1.38 -3.67 9.95
N SER A 36 0.38 -3.17 10.68
CA SER A 36 0.02 -3.70 12.01
C SER A 36 -0.45 -5.17 11.94
N PHE A 37 -1.20 -5.53 10.90
CA PHE A 37 -1.64 -6.92 10.69
C PHE A 37 -0.47 -7.85 10.34
N PHE A 38 0.47 -7.40 9.50
CA PHE A 38 1.67 -8.14 9.13
C PHE A 38 2.47 -8.60 10.35
N TRP A 39 2.74 -7.69 11.28
CA TRP A 39 3.50 -8.02 12.50
C TRP A 39 2.77 -8.97 13.47
N ARG A 40 1.46 -9.20 13.27
CA ARG A 40 0.64 -10.10 14.09
C ARG A 40 0.23 -11.37 13.34
N ALA A 41 0.56 -11.47 12.06
CA ALA A 41 0.17 -12.59 11.23
C ALA A 41 0.97 -13.85 11.60
N ARG A 42 0.31 -15.00 11.49
CA ARG A 42 0.95 -16.31 11.55
C ARG A 42 1.61 -16.58 10.21
N LEU A 43 2.87 -16.17 10.11
CA LEU A 43 3.70 -16.38 8.93
C LEU A 43 4.66 -17.54 9.19
N ASP A 44 4.93 -18.30 8.14
CA ASP A 44 5.91 -19.38 8.14
C ASP A 44 7.32 -18.77 8.27
N ASN A 45 7.53 -17.61 7.64
CA ASN A 45 8.75 -16.81 7.76
C ASN A 45 8.61 -15.74 8.85
N ARG A 46 9.55 -15.73 9.81
CA ARG A 46 9.55 -14.73 10.89
C ARG A 46 9.91 -13.34 10.35
N PRO A 47 9.04 -12.32 10.45
CA PRO A 47 9.29 -10.99 9.90
C PRO A 47 10.56 -10.29 10.40
N CYS A 48 11.03 -10.61 11.60
CA CYS A 48 12.24 -10.03 12.17
C CYS A 48 13.54 -10.68 11.67
N VAL A 49 13.46 -11.88 11.09
CA VAL A 49 14.62 -12.69 10.65
C VAL A 49 14.67 -12.73 9.12
N PHE A 50 13.53 -13.01 8.48
CA PHE A 50 13.35 -13.16 7.04
C PHE A 50 12.30 -12.16 6.55
N PRO A 51 12.60 -10.85 6.57
CA PRO A 51 11.61 -9.81 6.34
C PRO A 51 11.05 -9.81 4.91
N GLU A 52 11.86 -10.20 3.93
CA GLU A 52 11.45 -10.21 2.53
C GLU A 52 10.51 -11.38 2.25
N GLU A 53 10.89 -12.58 2.66
CA GLU A 53 10.10 -13.80 2.53
C GLU A 53 8.77 -13.67 3.30
N ALA A 54 8.79 -13.09 4.49
CA ALA A 54 7.58 -12.79 5.25
C ALA A 54 6.65 -11.82 4.51
N CYS A 55 7.20 -10.79 3.84
CA CYS A 55 6.40 -9.86 3.05
C CYS A 55 5.77 -10.53 1.82
N ILE A 56 6.54 -11.37 1.11
CA ILE A 56 6.05 -12.16 -0.03
C ILE A 56 4.88 -13.04 0.41
N GLU A 57 5.08 -13.82 1.47
CA GLU A 57 4.10 -14.74 2.02
C GLU A 57 2.82 -14.01 2.46
N PHE A 58 2.97 -12.90 3.19
CA PHE A 58 1.83 -12.09 3.64
C PHE A 58 1.04 -11.52 2.46
N VAL A 59 1.72 -10.94 1.47
CA VAL A 59 1.09 -10.36 0.27
C VAL A 59 0.38 -11.44 -0.55
N GLU A 60 0.98 -12.61 -0.73
CA GLU A 60 0.37 -13.73 -1.44
C GLU A 60 -0.92 -14.19 -0.74
N LYS A 61 -0.87 -14.42 0.58
CA LYS A 61 -2.02 -14.86 1.37
C LYS A 61 -3.15 -13.83 1.38
N ILE A 62 -2.87 -12.52 1.53
CA ILE A 62 -3.93 -11.48 1.48
C ILE A 62 -4.52 -11.32 0.08
N ASN A 63 -3.70 -11.38 -0.98
CA ASN A 63 -4.18 -11.24 -2.37
C ASN A 63 -5.10 -12.40 -2.75
N ARG A 64 -4.82 -13.61 -2.26
CA ARG A 64 -5.68 -14.80 -2.38
C ARG A 64 -6.83 -14.85 -1.36
N LYS A 65 -6.99 -13.82 -0.53
CA LYS A 65 -8.01 -13.74 0.54
C LYS A 65 -7.93 -14.88 1.57
N GLN A 66 -6.74 -15.46 1.78
CA GLN A 66 -6.50 -16.57 2.70
C GLN A 66 -6.30 -16.10 4.16
N PHE A 67 -7.20 -15.23 4.66
CA PHE A 67 -7.07 -14.62 5.99
C PHE A 67 -7.10 -15.64 7.14
N LYS A 68 -7.76 -16.79 6.95
CA LYS A 68 -7.81 -17.90 7.91
C LYS A 68 -6.42 -18.51 8.18
N LEU A 69 -5.51 -18.44 7.21
CA LEU A 69 -4.14 -18.92 7.37
C LEU A 69 -3.27 -17.90 8.14
N LEU A 70 -3.62 -16.61 8.06
CA LEU A 70 -2.87 -15.53 8.70
C LEU A 70 -3.30 -15.30 10.15
N PHE A 71 -4.57 -15.54 10.50
CA PHE A 71 -5.12 -15.22 11.82
C PHE A 71 -6.04 -16.29 12.36
N TYR A 72 -5.91 -16.59 13.65
CA TYR A 72 -6.80 -17.52 14.36
C TYR A 72 -8.18 -16.90 14.66
N LYS A 73 -8.19 -15.64 15.12
CA LYS A 73 -9.42 -14.97 15.56
C LYS A 73 -10.21 -14.44 14.36
N HIS A 74 -11.50 -14.82 14.27
CA HIS A 74 -12.41 -14.36 13.22
C HIS A 74 -12.55 -12.83 13.16
N SER A 75 -12.59 -12.17 14.31
CA SER A 75 -12.61 -10.70 14.38
C SER A 75 -11.39 -10.06 13.72
N THR A 76 -10.20 -10.62 13.91
CA THR A 76 -8.96 -10.15 13.28
C THR A 76 -8.96 -10.41 11.78
N MET A 77 -9.45 -11.57 11.33
CA MET A 77 -9.62 -11.86 9.90
C MET A 77 -10.51 -10.81 9.23
N LYS A 78 -11.68 -10.53 9.82
CA LYS A 78 -12.63 -9.54 9.31
C LYS A 78 -12.01 -8.15 9.28
N ALA A 79 -11.34 -7.74 10.37
CA ALA A 79 -10.68 -6.44 10.45
C ALA A 79 -9.56 -6.28 9.40
N CYS A 80 -8.75 -7.33 9.18
CA CYS A 80 -7.71 -7.31 8.15
C CYS A 80 -8.31 -7.23 6.74
N SER A 81 -9.37 -8.01 6.48
CA SER A 81 -10.08 -7.97 5.20
C SER A 81 -10.71 -6.59 4.95
N SER A 82 -11.33 -5.97 5.96
CA SER A 82 -11.91 -4.63 5.87
C SER A 82 -10.86 -3.52 5.72
N ALA A 83 -9.63 -3.75 6.18
CA ALA A 83 -8.53 -2.81 5.99
C ALA A 83 -7.91 -2.87 4.58
N CYS A 84 -8.23 -3.90 3.79
CA CYS A 84 -7.79 -4.01 2.40
C CYS A 84 -8.60 -3.09 1.48
N CYS A 85 -8.00 -2.62 0.38
CA CYS A 85 -8.72 -1.84 -0.60
C CYS A 85 -9.66 -2.75 -1.39
N HIS A 86 -10.92 -2.33 -1.50
CA HIS A 86 -11.93 -2.92 -2.37
C HIS A 86 -12.01 -2.21 -3.73
N CYS A 87 -10.89 -1.62 -4.15
CA CYS A 87 -10.69 -1.04 -5.47
C CYS A 87 -11.10 -2.05 -6.55
N ALA A 88 -11.99 -1.66 -7.47
CA ALA A 88 -12.21 -2.41 -8.71
C ALA A 88 -10.96 -2.32 -9.60
N ASP A 89 -10.71 -3.34 -10.44
CA ASP A 89 -9.50 -3.43 -11.27
C ASP A 89 -9.25 -2.16 -12.11
N ASN A 90 -10.32 -1.49 -12.55
CA ASN A 90 -10.29 -0.32 -13.45
C ASN A 90 -10.01 1.03 -12.75
N GLN A 91 -9.85 1.07 -11.42
CA GLN A 91 -9.64 2.33 -10.69
C GLN A 91 -8.28 2.99 -11.01
N ARG A 92 -7.27 2.20 -11.43
CA ARG A 92 -5.96 2.73 -11.83
C ARG A 92 -6.03 3.53 -13.13
N GLU A 93 -6.81 3.02 -14.10
CA GLU A 93 -7.04 3.68 -15.39
C GLU A 93 -7.83 4.97 -15.25
N GLN A 94 -8.68 5.11 -14.23
CA GLN A 94 -9.42 6.35 -13.98
C GLN A 94 -8.66 7.39 -13.16
N ALA A 95 -7.69 6.98 -12.34
CA ALA A 95 -6.94 7.89 -11.46
C ALA A 95 -5.78 8.60 -12.18
N LEU A 96 -5.06 7.91 -13.07
CA LEU A 96 -3.93 8.46 -13.84
C LEU A 96 -4.32 9.64 -14.75
N PRO A 97 -5.41 9.58 -15.54
CA PRO A 97 -5.85 10.70 -16.38
C PRO A 97 -6.26 11.92 -15.55
N LYS A 98 -6.92 11.71 -14.41
CA LYS A 98 -7.40 12.80 -13.53
C LYS A 98 -6.25 13.53 -12.82
N ALA A 99 -5.25 12.80 -12.35
CA ALA A 99 -4.06 13.41 -11.75
C ALA A 99 -3.22 14.15 -12.80
N ARG A 100 -3.03 13.55 -13.99
CA ARG A 100 -2.28 14.18 -15.09
C ARG A 100 -2.98 15.46 -15.60
N GLY A 101 -4.29 15.43 -15.78
CA GLY A 101 -5.08 16.58 -16.21
C GLY A 101 -5.07 17.73 -15.20
N SER A 102 -5.15 17.42 -13.90
CA SER A 102 -5.10 18.47 -12.86
C SER A 102 -3.72 19.09 -12.68
N ILE A 103 -2.65 18.31 -12.85
CA ILE A 103 -1.26 18.81 -12.84
C ILE A 103 -1.01 19.68 -14.09
N LEU A 104 -1.38 19.21 -15.29
CA LEU A 104 -1.24 19.98 -16.53
C LEU A 104 -1.97 21.31 -16.44
N ARG A 105 -3.24 21.31 -16.01
CA ARG A 105 -4.02 22.53 -15.85
C ARG A 105 -3.39 23.53 -14.87
N ARG A 106 -2.79 23.04 -13.78
CA ARG A 106 -2.07 23.91 -12.82
C ARG A 106 -0.79 24.48 -13.41
N LEU A 107 -0.05 23.69 -14.19
CA LEU A 107 1.16 24.15 -14.88
C LEU A 107 0.83 25.18 -15.96
N GLU A 108 -0.24 24.98 -16.73
CA GLU A 108 -0.75 25.94 -17.72
C GLU A 108 -1.19 27.26 -17.06
N GLN A 109 -1.91 27.20 -15.94
CA GLN A 109 -2.28 28.39 -15.17
C GLN A 109 -1.06 29.14 -14.64
N GLN A 110 -0.05 28.43 -14.14
CA GLN A 110 1.20 29.07 -13.68
C GLN A 110 2.01 29.68 -14.83
N ALA A 111 1.99 29.05 -16.01
CA ALA A 111 2.64 29.60 -17.20
C ALA A 111 1.94 30.88 -17.68
N ASN A 112 0.61 30.89 -17.76
CA ASN A 112 -0.15 32.07 -18.20
C ASN A 112 -0.03 33.24 -17.22
N ASN A 113 -0.11 33.00 -15.91
CA ASN A 113 0.02 34.06 -14.90
C ASN A 113 1.42 34.71 -14.91
N ARG A 114 2.47 33.99 -15.33
CA ARG A 114 3.83 34.55 -15.48
C ARG A 114 3.97 35.46 -16.71
N ILE A 115 3.13 35.25 -17.73
CA ILE A 115 3.14 36.06 -18.95
C ILE A 115 2.37 37.37 -18.72
N GLU A 116 1.29 37.34 -17.94
CA GLU A 116 0.50 38.54 -17.64
C GLU A 116 1.13 39.46 -16.58
N GLY A 117 1.93 38.92 -15.64
CA GLY A 117 2.65 39.72 -14.64
C GLY A 117 3.95 40.36 -15.11
N ALA A 118 4.30 40.22 -16.40
CA ALA A 118 5.52 40.78 -17.01
C ALA A 118 5.25 42.00 -17.92
N LYS A 119 4.08 42.62 -17.81
CA LYS A 119 3.73 43.89 -18.45
C LYS A 119 3.74 45.04 -17.46
#